data_AF-A0A519KJS5-F1
#
_entry.id   AF-A0A519KJS5-F1
#
_cell.length_a   1.000
_cell.length_b   1.000
_cell.length_c   1.000
_cell.angle_alpha   90.00
_cell.angle_beta   90.00
_cell.angle_gamma   90.00
#
_symmetry.space_group_name_H-M   'P 1'
#
loop_
_entity.id
_entity.type
_entity.pdbx_description
1 polymer ?
#
loop_
_entity_poly.entity_id
_entity_poly.type
_entity_poly.pdbx_seq_one_letter_code
_entity_poly.pdbx_strand_id
1 'polypeptide(L)'
;VTFWKRDADGKTVPFDVRDNFDFYIIWIEENQNSGFFIFPKHILEKENLISGRLKSGKRGFRIYADWHKTENKQAGKTQLWQSEYFINGSEKESEMPGKFEKIFSAKRS
;
A
#
# COMPACT_ATOMS: atom_id res chain seq x y z
N VAL A 1 9.80 1.87 1.51
CA VAL A 1 9.58 0.49 1.04
C VAL A 1 10.16 0.33 -0.36
N THR A 2 10.97 -0.69 -0.58
CA THR A 2 11.37 -1.12 -1.94
C THR A 2 10.23 -1.89 -2.58
N PHE A 3 9.87 -1.56 -3.81
CA PHE A 3 8.72 -2.13 -4.50
C PHE A 3 9.04 -2.32 -5.98
N TRP A 4 9.74 -3.40 -6.29
CA TRP A 4 10.22 -3.71 -7.64
C TRP A 4 10.41 -5.22 -7.83
N LYS A 5 10.50 -5.64 -9.09
CA LYS A 5 10.88 -7.00 -9.52
C LYS A 5 12.03 -6.92 -10.53
N ARG A 6 12.63 -8.06 -10.88
CA ARG A 6 13.58 -8.12 -12.01
C ARG A 6 12.86 -8.52 -13.29
N ASP A 7 13.21 -7.89 -14.40
CA ASP A 7 12.82 -8.35 -15.73
C ASP A 7 13.72 -9.50 -16.21
N ALA A 8 13.51 -9.95 -17.46
CA ALA A 8 14.28 -11.03 -18.06
C ALA A 8 15.78 -10.69 -18.24
N ASP A 9 16.13 -9.40 -18.33
CA ASP A 9 17.52 -8.92 -18.40
C ASP A 9 18.14 -8.76 -17.00
N GLY A 10 17.39 -9.05 -15.93
CA GLY A 10 17.82 -8.85 -14.56
C GLY A 10 17.76 -7.39 -14.10
N LYS A 11 17.17 -6.46 -14.85
CA LYS A 11 17.05 -5.05 -14.46
C LYS A 11 15.91 -4.86 -13.48
N THR A 12 16.06 -3.90 -12.55
CA THR A 12 15.01 -3.59 -11.57
C THR A 12 13.92 -2.73 -12.22
N VAL A 13 12.71 -3.29 -12.27
CA VAL A 13 11.52 -2.66 -12.86
C VAL A 13 10.40 -2.58 -11.83
N PRO A 14 9.51 -1.58 -11.92
CA PRO A 14 8.29 -1.58 -11.12
C PRO A 14 7.44 -2.83 -11.40
N PHE A 15 6.58 -3.19 -10.46
CA PHE A 15 5.49 -4.12 -10.74
C PHE A 15 4.54 -3.53 -11.80
N ASP A 16 3.75 -4.39 -12.45
CA ASP A 16 2.82 -4.06 -13.53
C ASP A 16 1.41 -4.57 -13.20
N VAL A 17 0.38 -3.93 -13.73
CA VAL A 17 -1.02 -4.36 -13.59
C VAL A 17 -1.26 -5.80 -14.05
N ARG A 18 -0.45 -6.31 -14.98
CA ARG A 18 -0.48 -7.67 -15.50
C ARG A 18 0.19 -8.71 -14.60
N ASP A 19 0.93 -8.28 -13.57
CA ASP A 19 1.60 -9.20 -12.66
C ASP A 19 0.60 -10.00 -11.82
N ASN A 20 0.91 -11.26 -11.55
CA ASN A 20 0.01 -12.17 -10.85
C ASN A 20 0.03 -11.94 -9.33
N PHE A 21 -0.65 -10.89 -8.87
CA PHE A 21 -0.97 -10.66 -7.47
C PHE A 21 -2.28 -9.87 -7.35
N ASP A 22 -2.91 -9.89 -6.18
CA ASP A 22 -4.13 -9.13 -5.92
C ASP A 22 -3.93 -7.99 -4.93
N PHE A 23 -3.05 -8.22 -3.95
CA PHE A 23 -2.75 -7.30 -2.86
C PHE A 23 -1.24 -7.24 -2.63
N TYR A 24 -0.78 -6.09 -2.14
CA TYR A 24 0.56 -5.92 -1.60
C TYR A 24 0.45 -5.58 -0.11
N ILE A 25 0.98 -6.46 0.73
CA ILE A 25 0.88 -6.35 2.18
C ILE A 25 2.23 -5.88 2.74
N ILE A 26 2.20 -4.85 3.59
CA ILE A 26 3.38 -4.29 4.23
C ILE A 26 3.14 -4.29 5.73
N TRP A 27 3.93 -5.08 6.45
CA TRP A 27 3.99 -4.99 7.90
C TRP A 27 4.89 -3.83 8.31
N ILE A 28 4.46 -3.08 9.32
CA ILE A 28 5.25 -2.04 9.96
C ILE A 28 5.24 -2.26 11.48
N GLU A 29 6.41 -2.08 12.08
CA GLU A 29 6.60 -2.06 13.53
C GLU A 29 7.53 -0.90 13.88
N GLU A 30 7.13 -0.09 14.85
CA GLU A 30 7.88 1.07 15.33
C GLU A 30 7.60 1.29 16.82
N ASN A 31 8.61 1.10 17.66
CA ASN A 31 8.50 1.17 19.12
C ASN A 31 7.41 0.20 19.65
N GLN A 32 6.32 0.72 20.21
CA GLN A 32 5.18 -0.05 20.72
C GLN A 32 4.02 -0.13 19.71
N ASN A 33 4.18 0.45 18.52
CA ASN A 33 3.16 0.44 17.48
C ASN A 33 3.48 -0.62 16.44
N SER A 34 2.46 -1.33 15.98
CA SER A 34 2.57 -2.23 14.85
C SER A 34 1.31 -2.20 14.00
N GLY A 35 1.38 -2.69 12.77
CA GLY A 35 0.23 -2.75 11.89
C GLY A 35 0.57 -3.17 10.48
N PHE A 36 -0.44 -3.23 9.62
CA PHE A 36 -0.30 -3.68 8.25
C PHE A 36 -0.97 -2.72 7.29
N PHE A 37 -0.30 -2.40 6.18
CA PHE A 37 -0.95 -1.87 4.99
C PHE A 37 -1.34 -3.02 4.07
N ILE A 38 -2.56 -3.00 3.56
CA ILE A 38 -3.06 -4.00 2.60
C ILE A 38 -3.57 -3.25 1.37
N PHE A 39 -2.70 -3.08 0.37
CA PHE A 39 -3.05 -2.32 -0.82
C PHE A 39 -3.58 -3.24 -1.94
N PRO A 40 -4.84 -3.08 -2.37
CA PRO A 40 -5.34 -3.75 -3.57
C PRO A 40 -4.58 -3.28 -4.82
N LYS A 41 -4.39 -4.16 -5.81
CA LYS A 41 -3.71 -3.83 -7.07
C LYS A 41 -4.26 -2.57 -7.74
N HIS A 42 -5.58 -2.42 -7.81
CA HIS A 42 -6.21 -1.27 -8.47
C HIS A 42 -5.88 0.06 -7.78
N ILE A 43 -5.65 0.06 -6.46
CA ILE A 43 -5.20 1.24 -5.71
C ILE A 43 -3.74 1.54 -6.00
N LEU A 44 -2.90 0.51 -6.09
CA LEU A 44 -1.49 0.67 -6.49
C LEU A 44 -1.37 1.25 -7.91
N GLU A 45 -2.28 0.89 -8.82
CA GLU A 45 -2.36 1.49 -10.16
C GLU A 45 -2.82 2.95 -10.08
N LYS A 46 -3.93 3.22 -9.37
CA LYS A 46 -4.50 4.56 -9.19
C LYS A 46 -3.47 5.56 -8.64
N GLU A 47 -2.66 5.14 -7.67
CA GLU A 47 -1.60 5.96 -7.05
C GLU A 47 -0.26 5.93 -7.82
N ASN A 48 -0.25 5.34 -9.02
CA ASN A 48 0.89 5.22 -9.93
C ASN A 48 2.12 4.58 -9.25
N LEU A 49 1.89 3.55 -8.44
CA LEU A 49 2.92 2.74 -7.79
C LEU A 49 3.33 1.54 -8.64
N ILE A 50 2.39 0.95 -9.38
CA ILE A 50 2.66 -0.06 -10.43
C ILE A 50 2.50 0.54 -11.83
N SER A 51 3.13 -0.10 -12.80
CA SER A 51 3.07 0.27 -14.21
C SER A 51 1.71 -0.13 -14.78
N GLY A 52 1.07 0.83 -15.43
CA GLY A 52 -0.13 0.63 -16.23
C GLY A 52 0.16 0.83 -17.72
N ARG A 53 -0.89 0.87 -18.55
CA ARG A 53 -0.74 1.02 -20.01
C ARG A 53 -0.07 2.35 -20.42
N LEU A 54 -0.30 3.42 -19.65
CA LEU A 54 0.10 4.78 -20.01
C LEU A 54 1.26 5.35 -19.18
N LYS A 55 1.54 4.78 -18.01
CA LYS A 55 2.51 5.32 -17.06
C LYS A 55 3.32 4.22 -16.40
N SER A 56 4.62 4.50 -16.24
CA SER A 56 5.54 3.65 -15.49
C SER A 56 5.30 3.80 -13.99
N GLY A 57 5.37 2.68 -13.28
CA GLY A 57 5.26 2.63 -11.83
C GLY A 57 6.50 3.15 -11.11
N LYS A 58 6.53 2.97 -9.79
CA LYS A 58 7.65 3.34 -8.94
C LYS A 58 8.37 2.09 -8.46
N ARG A 59 9.69 2.19 -8.26
CA ARG A 59 10.51 1.13 -7.66
C ARG A 59 10.54 1.18 -6.12
N GLY A 60 9.84 2.14 -5.54
CA GLY A 60 9.76 2.34 -4.10
C GLY A 60 8.91 3.54 -3.75
N PHE A 61 8.38 3.54 -2.53
CA PHE A 61 7.56 4.62 -2.00
C PHE A 61 7.66 4.71 -0.48
N ARG A 62 7.16 5.83 0.07
CA ARG A 62 7.03 6.06 1.50
C ARG A 62 5.67 5.60 1.98
N ILE A 63 5.63 5.01 3.16
CA ILE A 63 4.42 4.67 3.90
C ILE A 63 4.32 5.59 5.10
N TYR A 64 3.10 5.95 5.46
CA TYR A 64 2.78 6.80 6.61
C TYR A 64 1.66 6.11 7.40
N ALA A 65 1.99 5.48 8.52
CA ALA A 65 1.01 4.88 9.42
C ALA A 65 0.18 5.97 10.09
N ASP A 66 -0.96 5.61 10.68
CA ASP A 66 -1.86 6.57 11.32
C ASP A 66 -1.19 7.33 12.48
N TRP A 67 -0.18 6.72 13.12
CA TRP A 67 0.61 7.37 14.18
C TRP A 67 1.73 8.27 13.66
N HIS A 68 1.98 8.33 12.34
CA HIS A 68 2.97 9.24 11.78
C HIS A 68 2.42 10.66 11.69
N LYS A 69 3.24 11.65 12.03
CA LYS A 69 2.93 13.06 11.78
C LYS A 69 3.53 13.49 10.44
N THR A 70 2.70 13.95 9.50
CA THR A 70 3.20 14.47 8.22
C THR A 70 3.49 15.96 8.31
N GLU A 71 4.69 16.38 7.92
CA GLU A 71 5.13 17.78 8.01
C GLU A 71 4.81 18.62 6.76
N ASN A 72 4.54 17.97 5.61
CA ASN A 72 4.29 18.65 4.35
C ASN A 72 3.02 18.16 3.66
N LYS A 73 2.46 18.99 2.77
CA LYS A 73 1.19 18.73 2.07
C LYS A 73 1.21 17.46 1.21
N GLN A 74 2.36 17.10 0.64
CA GLN A 74 2.47 15.90 -0.19
C GLN A 74 2.45 14.63 0.64
N ALA A 75 3.16 14.62 1.78
CA ALA A 75 3.15 13.54 2.75
C ALA A 75 1.75 13.37 3.34
N GLY A 76 1.08 14.46 3.73
CA GLY A 76 -0.30 14.41 4.25
C GLY A 76 -1.30 13.83 3.26
N LYS A 77 -1.22 14.20 1.97
CA LYS A 77 -2.05 13.58 0.92
C LYS A 77 -1.76 12.09 0.74
N THR A 78 -0.49 11.69 0.89
CA THR A 78 -0.09 10.29 0.77
C THR A 78 -0.60 9.47 1.96
N GLN A 79 -0.46 10.00 3.18
CA GLN A 79 -0.99 9.37 4.38
C GLN A 79 -2.51 9.21 4.30
N LEU A 80 -3.23 10.23 3.84
CA LEU A 80 -4.69 10.22 3.79
C LEU A 80 -5.25 8.98 3.07
N TRP A 81 -4.75 8.68 1.86
CA TRP A 81 -5.23 7.49 1.14
C TRP A 81 -4.65 6.20 1.72
N GLN A 82 -3.44 6.23 2.30
CA GLN A 82 -2.82 5.06 2.91
C GLN A 82 -3.56 4.59 4.17
N SER A 83 -4.08 5.52 4.96
CA SER A 83 -4.89 5.26 6.16
C SER A 83 -6.17 4.47 5.85
N GLU A 84 -6.72 4.60 4.64
CA GLU A 84 -7.88 3.79 4.21
C GLU A 84 -7.57 2.30 4.10
N TYR A 85 -6.28 1.94 3.97
CA TYR A 85 -5.79 0.57 3.79
C TYR A 85 -4.88 0.12 4.94
N PHE A 86 -4.87 0.86 6.05
CA PHE A 86 -4.02 0.58 7.20
C PHE A 86 -4.80 -0.10 8.33
N ILE A 87 -4.25 -1.17 8.90
CA ILE A 87 -4.80 -1.87 10.05
C ILE A 87 -3.80 -1.70 11.20
N ASN A 88 -4.23 -1.03 12.27
CA ASN A 88 -3.40 -0.82 13.44
C ASN A 88 -3.45 -2.09 14.30
N GLY A 89 -2.29 -2.66 14.61
CA GLY A 89 -2.14 -3.87 15.42
C GLY A 89 -2.46 -3.67 16.90
N SER A 90 -2.57 -2.42 17.35
CA SER A 90 -2.98 -2.05 18.71
C SER A 90 -4.50 -1.77 18.82
N GLU A 91 -5.25 -1.81 17.72
CA GLU A 91 -6.72 -1.72 17.75
C GLU A 91 -7.34 -2.98 18.38
N LYS A 92 -8.53 -2.86 18.95
CA LYS A 92 -9.23 -3.99 19.55
C LYS A 92 -9.53 -5.05 18.48
N GLU A 93 -9.31 -6.32 18.80
CA GLU A 93 -9.61 -7.44 17.89
C GLU A 93 -11.05 -7.41 17.35
N SER A 94 -12.01 -6.90 18.12
CA SER A 94 -13.41 -6.75 17.69
C SER A 94 -13.62 -5.78 16.52
N GLU A 95 -12.69 -4.85 16.29
CA GLU A 95 -12.78 -3.82 15.25
C GLU A 95 -12.04 -4.22 13.96
N MET A 96 -11.11 -5.19 14.06
CA MET A 96 -10.29 -5.64 12.93
C MET A 96 -11.10 -6.29 11.79
N PRO A 97 -12.07 -7.21 12.04
CA PRO A 97 -12.81 -7.87 10.97
C PRO A 97 -13.51 -6.89 10.03
N GLY A 98 -14.14 -5.84 10.57
CA GLY A 98 -14.83 -4.83 9.75
C GLY A 98 -13.88 -4.06 8.82
N LYS A 99 -12.64 -3.81 9.27
CA LYS A 99 -11.62 -3.13 8.49
C LYS A 99 -11.08 -4.02 7.36
N PHE A 100 -10.82 -5.29 7.66
CA PHE A 100 -10.46 -6.28 6.64
C PHE A 100 -11.56 -6.44 5.60
N GLU A 101 -12.81 -6.61 6.01
CA GLU A 101 -13.96 -6.71 5.09
C GLU A 101 -14.06 -5.49 4.19
N LYS A 102 -13.88 -4.27 4.73
CA LYS A 102 -13.87 -3.05 3.92
C LYS A 102 -12.75 -3.06 2.86
N ILE A 103 -11.54 -3.48 3.22
CA ILE A 103 -10.39 -3.52 2.30
C ILE A 103 -10.58 -4.60 1.23
N PHE A 104 -11.08 -5.77 1.60
CA PHE A 104 -11.27 -6.89 0.68
C PHE A 104 -12.52 -6.76 -0.19
N SER A 105 -13.59 -6.14 0.32
CA SER A 105 -14.81 -5.86 -0.44
C SER A 105 -14.67 -4.70 -1.43
N ALA A 106 -13.64 -3.85 -1.29
CA ALA A 106 -13.28 -2.84 -2.28
C ALA A 106 -12.91 -3.44 -3.66
N LYS A 107 -12.78 -4.77 -3.76
CA LYS A 107 -12.88 -5.49 -5.05
C LYS A 107 -14.35 -5.61 -5.48
N ARG A 108 -14.86 -4.63 -6.24
CA ARG A 108 -15.97 -4.75 -7.22
C ARG A 108 -16.43 -3.35 -7.66
N SER A 109 -15.75 -2.77 -8.64
CA SER A 109 -16.29 -1.74 -9.54
C SER A 109 -15.53 -1.76 -10.84
#